data_AF-A0A8J6EMA9-F1
#
_entry.id   AF-A0A8J6EMA9-F1
#
_cell.length_a   1.000
_cell.length_b   1.000
_cell.length_c   1.000
_cell.angle_alpha   90.00
_cell.angle_beta   90.00
_cell.angle_gamma   90.00
#
_symmetry.space_group_name_H-M   'P 1'
#
loop_
_entity.id
_entity.type
_entity.pdbx_description
1 polymer ?
#
loop_
_entity_poly.entity_id
_entity_poly.type
_entity_poly.pdbx_seq_one_letter_code
_entity_poly.pdbx_strand_id
1 'polypeptide(L)'
;MKERPESGNLSLLLHKVQLSDSGKYHCFVENSTATEEDEEAFMELRVVGSGSPPLLAVALQGGAVVVSCSSDGWFPKPAMFWKKENGDLEASNADNDTDKMELIRVTSRIRLNASSEGAVYCGMRHPVTRKETGSYVTVSDDLFPRTSPWAIVFWLLLMLTIAVSAVVSWLFYSRQKRNEMQLKEKDSRIERLRWEVEWRTVSIRRESIFFDPLTAYSGLVVSPDRRHISSSEVVQNVPNNNERFDTEPCVLGQKSFQHGTHYWETEIHEQNGKFWSLGVANKTVRRTGGQRECPEAGIWAIRGTVEGYYALSTPPEPINLHTNIPRPDGPSLLNGIRIQEPRRIQRVGTFLDYDNGKVAFYDLDTYEPLYSFQQQFSHPVYPFYYVGPGISFLLLNDNP
;
A
#
# COMPACT_ATOMS: atom_id res chain seq x y z
N MET A 1 29.27 26.85 -90.82
CA MET A 1 30.53 26.46 -91.50
C MET A 1 30.12 26.01 -92.90
N LYS A 2 30.42 26.82 -93.95
CA LYS A 2 30.00 26.54 -95.34
C LYS A 2 31.18 25.84 -96.04
N GLU A 3 31.17 24.51 -96.12
CA GLU A 3 32.16 23.72 -96.88
C GLU A 3 31.59 23.36 -98.27
N ARG A 4 32.40 23.48 -99.33
CA ARG A 4 32.03 23.07 -100.70
C ARG A 4 32.41 21.60 -100.90
N PRO A 5 31.46 20.68 -101.16
CA PRO A 5 31.77 19.26 -101.31
C PRO A 5 32.21 18.93 -102.75
N GLU A 6 33.34 18.25 -102.92
CA GLU A 6 33.82 17.76 -104.23
C GLU A 6 33.17 16.43 -104.66
N SER A 7 32.38 15.77 -103.80
CA SER A 7 31.85 14.41 -104.05
C SER A 7 30.41 14.16 -103.58
N GLY A 8 29.64 15.21 -103.25
CA GLY A 8 28.22 15.09 -102.90
C GLY A 8 27.91 14.57 -101.49
N ASN A 9 28.90 14.41 -100.60
CA ASN A 9 28.69 14.09 -99.19
C ASN A 9 28.83 15.34 -98.29
N LEU A 10 27.76 15.72 -97.60
CA LEU A 10 27.64 16.91 -96.74
C LEU A 10 27.35 16.55 -95.26
N SER A 11 27.88 15.42 -94.79
CA SER A 11 27.62 14.93 -93.43
C SER A 11 28.26 15.83 -92.36
N LEU A 12 27.45 16.33 -91.41
CA LEU A 12 27.94 17.06 -90.22
C LEU A 12 28.39 16.07 -89.13
N LEU A 13 29.68 16.07 -88.81
CA LEU A 13 30.24 15.24 -87.75
C LEU A 13 30.48 16.08 -86.49
N LEU A 14 29.77 15.75 -85.41
CA LEU A 14 29.96 16.37 -84.11
C LEU A 14 30.97 15.57 -83.29
N HIS A 15 32.02 16.24 -82.81
CA HIS A 15 33.01 15.66 -81.89
C HIS A 15 32.86 16.25 -80.50
N LYS A 16 32.96 15.40 -79.46
CA LYS A 16 32.85 15.78 -78.04
C LYS A 16 31.53 16.51 -77.73
N VAL A 17 30.43 15.82 -78.03
CA VAL A 17 29.05 16.32 -77.87
C VAL A 17 28.81 16.88 -76.46
N GLN A 18 28.34 18.12 -76.38
CA GLN A 18 27.93 18.79 -75.14
C GLN A 18 26.40 18.92 -75.06
N LEU A 19 25.86 19.12 -73.85
CA LEU A 19 24.42 19.33 -73.67
C LEU A 19 23.88 20.54 -74.45
N SER A 20 24.73 21.55 -74.68
CA SER A 20 24.42 22.74 -75.49
C SER A 20 24.26 22.45 -76.98
N ASP A 21 24.74 21.31 -77.48
CA ASP A 21 24.59 20.92 -78.89
C ASP A 21 23.16 20.45 -79.18
N SER A 22 22.33 20.25 -78.15
CA SER A 22 20.92 19.92 -78.34
C SER A 22 20.18 21.09 -78.99
N GLY A 23 19.53 20.85 -80.14
CA GLY A 23 18.87 21.93 -80.87
C GLY A 23 18.34 21.49 -82.23
N LYS A 24 17.71 22.42 -82.93
CA LYS A 24 17.18 22.21 -84.28
C LYS A 24 18.22 22.66 -85.30
N TYR A 25 18.76 21.71 -86.03
CA TYR A 25 19.66 21.93 -87.15
C TYR A 25 18.83 21.98 -88.44
N HIS A 26 19.23 22.83 -89.37
CA HIS A 26 18.63 22.87 -90.70
C HIS A 26 19.72 22.78 -91.75
N CYS A 27 19.44 22.03 -92.80
CA CYS A 27 20.23 21.96 -94.01
C CYS A 27 19.46 22.71 -95.09
N PHE A 28 20.13 23.64 -95.75
CA PHE A 28 19.57 24.39 -96.87
C PHE A 28 20.50 24.25 -98.08
N VAL A 29 19.92 24.05 -99.25
CA VAL A 29 20.64 23.88 -100.51
C VAL A 29 20.25 25.03 -101.45
N GLU A 30 21.23 25.85 -101.81
CA GLU A 30 21.04 27.05 -102.63
C GLU A 30 21.43 26.75 -104.09
N ASN A 31 20.50 26.87 -105.05
CA ASN A 31 20.79 26.67 -106.48
C ASN A 31 20.57 27.96 -107.28
N SER A 32 21.64 28.49 -107.88
CA SER A 32 21.69 29.86 -108.43
C SER A 32 20.93 30.10 -109.74
N THR A 33 20.17 29.13 -110.27
CA THR A 33 19.48 29.28 -111.58
C THR A 33 18.02 28.85 -111.62
N ALA A 34 17.37 28.59 -110.46
CA ALA A 34 15.95 28.26 -110.41
C ALA A 34 15.19 29.26 -109.51
N THR A 35 14.29 30.04 -110.11
CA THR A 35 13.23 30.76 -109.41
C THR A 35 12.07 29.80 -109.15
N GLU A 36 12.10 29.12 -108.02
CA GLU A 36 10.95 28.68 -107.19
C GLU A 36 11.41 27.64 -106.15
N GLU A 37 11.18 27.98 -104.87
CA GLU A 37 11.20 27.19 -103.62
C GLU A 37 12.51 26.47 -103.21
N ASP A 38 13.23 27.06 -102.25
CA ASP A 38 14.32 26.41 -101.52
C ASP A 38 13.75 25.31 -100.60
N GLU A 39 14.12 24.04 -100.81
CA GLU A 39 13.77 22.95 -99.89
C GLU A 39 14.72 22.94 -98.68
N GLU A 40 14.21 23.34 -97.50
CA GLU A 40 14.93 23.21 -96.23
C GLU A 40 14.58 21.89 -95.52
N ALA A 41 15.61 21.11 -95.17
CA ALA A 41 15.45 19.92 -94.35
C ALA A 41 15.84 20.22 -92.89
N PHE A 42 14.94 19.95 -91.95
CA PHE A 42 15.17 20.13 -90.52
C PHE A 42 15.49 18.82 -89.82
N MET A 43 16.45 18.84 -88.90
CA MET A 43 16.79 17.73 -88.00
C MET A 43 16.86 18.24 -86.56
N GLU A 44 16.24 17.51 -85.63
CA GLU A 44 16.32 17.81 -84.19
C GLU A 44 17.36 16.90 -83.55
N LEU A 45 18.45 17.48 -83.03
CA LEU A 45 19.46 16.75 -82.27
C LEU A 45 19.10 16.78 -80.79
N ARG A 46 18.96 15.59 -80.19
CA ARG A 46 18.74 15.43 -78.75
C ARG A 46 19.97 14.82 -78.10
N VAL A 47 20.59 15.59 -77.21
CA VAL A 47 21.74 15.12 -76.43
C VAL A 47 21.23 14.52 -75.12
N VAL A 48 21.68 13.30 -74.82
CA VAL A 48 21.27 12.56 -73.62
C VAL A 48 22.48 12.06 -72.83
N GLY A 49 22.38 12.14 -71.51
CA GLY A 49 23.32 11.52 -70.58
C GLY A 49 22.78 10.16 -70.13
N SER A 50 23.46 9.07 -70.49
CA SER A 50 23.01 7.69 -70.19
C SER A 50 23.31 7.22 -68.77
N GLY A 51 23.95 8.05 -67.95
CA GLY A 51 24.27 7.77 -66.55
C GLY A 51 25.25 6.61 -66.31
N SER A 52 25.70 6.49 -65.06
CA SER A 52 26.49 5.36 -64.56
C SER A 52 25.57 4.23 -64.06
N PRO A 53 26.02 2.98 -64.06
CA PRO A 53 25.29 1.89 -63.41
C PRO A 53 25.02 2.23 -61.92
N PRO A 54 23.82 1.94 -61.39
CA PRO A 54 23.49 2.29 -60.01
C PRO A 54 24.31 1.47 -59.01
N LEU A 55 24.81 2.17 -57.98
CA LEU A 55 25.52 1.61 -56.84
C LEU A 55 24.53 1.34 -55.70
N LEU A 56 24.53 0.12 -55.17
CA LEU A 56 23.73 -0.27 -54.01
C LEU A 56 24.59 -0.39 -52.75
N ALA A 57 24.07 0.09 -51.63
CA ALA A 57 24.65 -0.08 -50.30
C ALA A 57 23.59 -0.53 -49.29
N VAL A 58 23.99 -1.37 -48.34
CA VAL A 58 23.14 -1.94 -47.29
C VAL A 58 23.64 -1.46 -45.93
N ALA A 59 22.75 -0.93 -45.09
CA ALA A 59 23.09 -0.42 -43.77
C ALA A 59 22.01 -0.79 -42.73
N LEU A 60 22.43 -0.89 -41.46
CA LEU A 60 21.54 -1.05 -40.31
C LEU A 60 21.28 0.33 -39.70
N GLN A 61 20.04 0.83 -39.76
CA GLN A 61 19.66 2.14 -39.25
C GLN A 61 18.42 2.01 -38.36
N GLY A 62 18.57 2.26 -37.06
CA GLY A 62 17.46 2.22 -36.10
C GLY A 62 16.82 0.84 -35.89
N GLY A 63 17.60 -0.25 -36.04
CA GLY A 63 17.09 -1.62 -35.92
C GLY A 63 16.39 -2.16 -37.18
N ALA A 64 16.37 -1.38 -38.27
CA ALA A 64 15.86 -1.80 -39.58
C ALA A 64 16.99 -1.88 -40.61
N VAL A 65 16.86 -2.82 -41.55
CA VAL A 65 17.77 -2.94 -42.69
C VAL A 65 17.34 -1.96 -43.78
N VAL A 66 18.25 -1.07 -44.20
CA VAL A 66 18.00 -0.02 -45.19
C VAL A 66 18.91 -0.24 -46.39
N VAL A 67 18.33 -0.23 -47.59
CA VAL A 67 19.06 -0.33 -48.85
C VAL A 67 19.01 1.01 -49.57
N SER A 68 20.15 1.54 -49.97
CA SER A 68 20.27 2.80 -50.73
C SER A 68 20.82 2.53 -52.13
N CYS A 69 20.21 3.14 -53.14
CA CYS A 69 20.63 3.10 -54.54
C CYS A 69 20.99 4.51 -55.03
N SER A 70 22.16 4.67 -55.63
CA SER A 70 22.67 5.95 -56.15
C SER A 70 23.22 5.80 -57.57
N SER A 71 22.95 6.78 -58.45
CA SER A 71 23.46 6.80 -59.82
C SER A 71 23.71 8.23 -60.30
N ASP A 72 24.74 8.41 -61.13
CA ASP A 72 25.28 9.70 -61.57
C ASP A 72 25.18 9.86 -63.09
N GLY A 73 25.26 11.09 -63.61
CA GLY A 73 25.54 11.29 -65.04
C GLY A 73 24.30 11.33 -65.96
N TRP A 74 23.11 11.62 -65.45
CA TRP A 74 21.86 11.55 -66.23
C TRP A 74 21.39 12.89 -66.80
N PHE A 75 20.89 12.87 -68.05
CA PHE A 75 20.14 13.98 -68.62
C PHE A 75 19.21 13.51 -69.75
N PRO A 76 17.88 13.76 -69.70
CA PRO A 76 17.12 14.34 -68.58
C PRO A 76 16.93 13.35 -67.42
N LYS A 77 16.27 13.77 -66.33
CA LYS A 77 16.08 12.96 -65.12
C LYS A 77 15.50 11.56 -65.43
N PRO A 78 16.12 10.47 -64.93
CA PRO A 78 15.63 9.12 -65.13
C PRO A 78 14.45 8.82 -64.22
N ALA A 79 13.60 7.88 -64.62
CA ALA A 79 12.59 7.30 -63.73
C ALA A 79 13.23 6.17 -62.92
N MET A 80 13.35 6.36 -61.61
CA MET A 80 13.84 5.33 -60.68
C MET A 80 12.70 4.43 -60.23
N PHE A 81 12.95 3.13 -60.19
CA PHE A 81 11.98 2.15 -59.68
C PHE A 81 12.70 1.00 -58.97
N TRP A 82 12.02 0.43 -57.98
CA TRP A 82 12.48 -0.74 -57.25
C TRP A 82 11.63 -1.93 -57.64
N LYS A 83 12.29 -3.04 -57.97
CA LYS A 83 11.62 -4.32 -58.18
C LYS A 83 12.12 -5.30 -57.15
N LYS A 84 11.18 -6.07 -56.61
CA LYS A 84 11.45 -7.26 -55.83
C LYS A 84 10.94 -8.46 -56.62
N GLU A 85 11.57 -9.62 -56.44
CA GLU A 85 11.19 -10.86 -57.12
C GLU A 85 9.70 -11.22 -56.94
N ASN A 86 9.08 -10.79 -55.82
CA ASN A 86 7.68 -11.07 -55.47
C ASN A 86 6.75 -9.84 -55.42
N GLY A 87 7.09 -8.72 -56.08
CA GLY A 87 6.21 -7.55 -56.21
C GLY A 87 6.94 -6.19 -56.23
N ASP A 88 6.20 -5.11 -56.46
CA ASP A 88 6.76 -3.75 -56.47
C ASP A 88 6.86 -3.19 -55.04
N LEU A 89 7.96 -2.47 -54.76
CA LEU A 89 8.18 -1.79 -53.47
C LEU A 89 7.98 -0.28 -53.64
N GLU A 90 7.24 0.35 -52.74
CA GLU A 90 7.08 1.80 -52.71
C GLU A 90 8.40 2.48 -52.30
N ALA A 91 8.92 3.33 -53.19
CA ALA A 91 10.16 4.06 -52.99
C ALA A 91 9.94 5.30 -52.11
N SER A 92 10.88 5.62 -51.22
CA SER A 92 10.92 6.97 -50.64
C SER A 92 11.36 7.97 -51.72
N ASN A 93 10.70 9.13 -51.80
CA ASN A 93 10.94 10.20 -52.77
C ASN A 93 12.44 10.40 -53.07
N ALA A 94 12.77 10.42 -54.36
CA ALA A 94 14.12 10.65 -54.86
C ALA A 94 14.62 12.04 -54.43
N ASP A 95 15.66 12.06 -53.60
CA ASP A 95 16.32 13.29 -53.21
C ASP A 95 17.25 13.72 -54.36
N ASN A 96 17.21 15.00 -54.73
CA ASN A 96 17.95 15.52 -55.87
C ASN A 96 19.00 16.50 -55.38
N ASP A 97 20.25 16.31 -55.79
CA ASP A 97 21.31 17.29 -55.65
C ASP A 97 21.55 17.88 -57.05
N THR A 98 21.10 19.12 -57.27
CA THR A 98 21.26 19.82 -58.56
C THR A 98 22.07 21.08 -58.33
N ASP A 99 23.29 21.10 -58.88
CA ASP A 99 24.03 22.32 -59.16
C ASP A 99 24.15 22.52 -60.70
N LYS A 100 24.37 23.77 -61.10
CA LYS A 100 24.23 24.33 -62.45
C LYS A 100 24.74 23.44 -63.61
N MET A 101 23.88 23.24 -64.62
CA MET A 101 24.21 22.76 -65.98
C MET A 101 25.08 21.48 -66.08
N GLU A 102 25.19 20.71 -65.01
CA GLU A 102 25.88 19.42 -64.96
C GLU A 102 24.88 18.26 -64.87
N LEU A 103 25.36 17.06 -65.23
CA LEU A 103 24.58 15.83 -65.26
C LEU A 103 23.99 15.49 -63.87
N ILE A 104 22.77 14.94 -63.84
CA ILE A 104 21.98 14.75 -62.62
C ILE A 104 22.40 13.48 -61.86
N ARG A 105 22.59 13.61 -60.53
CA ARG A 105 22.67 12.52 -59.56
C ARG A 105 21.31 12.20 -58.97
N VAL A 106 20.96 10.92 -58.88
CA VAL A 106 19.70 10.44 -58.29
C VAL A 106 19.96 9.41 -57.19
N THR A 107 19.30 9.56 -56.04
CA THR A 107 19.41 8.63 -54.91
C THR A 107 18.03 8.23 -54.36
N SER A 108 17.82 6.95 -54.06
CA SER A 108 16.60 6.43 -53.43
C SER A 108 16.95 5.43 -52.31
N ARG A 109 16.08 5.32 -51.30
CA ARG A 109 16.25 4.42 -50.16
C ARG A 109 14.96 3.63 -49.90
N ILE A 110 15.12 2.38 -49.48
CA ILE A 110 13.99 1.53 -49.07
C ILE A 110 14.31 0.85 -47.72
N ARG A 111 13.28 0.63 -46.91
CA ARG A 111 13.38 -0.11 -45.65
C ARG A 111 12.84 -1.53 -45.85
N LEU A 112 13.59 -2.53 -45.41
CA LEU A 112 13.18 -3.93 -45.45
C LEU A 112 12.73 -4.36 -44.05
N ASN A 113 11.46 -4.77 -43.93
CA ASN A 113 10.85 -5.16 -42.64
C ASN A 113 11.08 -6.63 -42.27
N ALA A 114 11.39 -7.47 -43.25
CA ALA A 114 11.69 -8.88 -43.06
C ALA A 114 12.71 -9.32 -44.12
N SER A 115 13.50 -10.33 -43.78
CA SER A 115 14.24 -11.03 -44.81
C SER A 115 13.22 -11.67 -45.76
N SER A 116 13.52 -11.55 -47.03
CA SER A 116 12.74 -12.18 -48.08
C SER A 116 13.79 -12.76 -48.99
N GLU A 117 13.82 -14.07 -49.10
CA GLU A 117 14.59 -14.77 -50.11
C GLU A 117 14.28 -14.13 -51.47
N GLY A 118 15.22 -13.38 -52.01
CA GLY A 118 15.05 -12.68 -53.27
C GLY A 118 15.94 -11.45 -53.39
N ALA A 119 16.50 -11.26 -54.59
CA ALA A 119 17.34 -10.11 -54.88
C ALA A 119 16.47 -8.85 -55.01
N VAL A 120 16.94 -7.75 -54.42
CA VAL A 120 16.35 -6.42 -54.61
C VAL A 120 17.00 -5.77 -55.82
N TYR A 121 16.20 -5.35 -56.80
CA TYR A 121 16.65 -4.70 -58.02
C TYR A 121 16.33 -3.20 -58.01
N CYS A 122 17.34 -2.37 -58.23
CA CYS A 122 17.19 -0.94 -58.48
C CYS A 122 17.34 -0.67 -59.97
N GLY A 123 16.29 -0.14 -60.60
CA GLY A 123 16.25 0.17 -62.02
C GLY A 123 16.11 1.66 -62.31
N MET A 124 16.83 2.10 -63.33
CA MET A 124 16.77 3.43 -63.93
C MET A 124 16.20 3.28 -65.34
N ARG A 125 15.14 4.03 -65.66
CA ARG A 125 14.59 4.09 -67.03
C ARG A 125 14.83 5.47 -67.62
N HIS A 126 15.56 5.50 -68.72
CA HIS A 126 15.81 6.74 -69.44
C HIS A 126 14.51 7.26 -70.10
N PRO A 127 14.14 8.54 -69.95
CA PRO A 127 12.85 9.06 -70.42
C PRO A 127 12.74 9.09 -71.95
N VAL A 128 13.84 9.45 -72.65
CA VAL A 128 13.87 9.57 -74.12
C VAL A 128 14.19 8.24 -74.80
N THR A 129 15.32 7.60 -74.48
CA THR A 129 15.77 6.36 -75.13
C THR A 129 15.03 5.11 -74.65
N ARG A 130 14.24 5.20 -73.57
CA ARG A 130 13.54 4.07 -72.91
C ARG A 130 14.46 2.91 -72.47
N LYS A 131 15.78 3.09 -72.53
CA LYS A 131 16.76 2.10 -72.09
C LYS A 131 16.70 1.98 -70.56
N GLU A 132 16.73 0.75 -70.07
CA GLU A 132 16.79 0.43 -68.65
C GLU A 132 18.20 0.01 -68.25
N THR A 133 18.68 0.54 -67.12
CA THR A 133 19.93 0.11 -66.48
C THR A 133 19.65 -0.13 -65.00
N GLY A 134 20.24 -1.15 -64.42
CA GLY A 134 19.99 -1.48 -63.03
C GLY A 134 20.97 -2.47 -62.46
N SER A 135 20.90 -2.61 -61.14
CA SER A 135 21.80 -3.44 -60.33
C SER A 135 20.97 -4.15 -59.25
N TYR A 136 21.42 -5.32 -58.81
CA TYR A 136 20.75 -6.12 -57.79
C TYR A 136 21.62 -6.32 -56.55
N VAL A 137 20.98 -6.53 -55.39
CA VAL A 137 21.65 -6.88 -54.13
C VAL A 137 20.84 -7.93 -53.37
N THR A 138 21.53 -8.88 -52.73
CA THR A 138 20.93 -9.87 -51.82
C THR A 138 21.26 -9.50 -50.37
N VAL A 139 20.29 -9.62 -49.47
CA VAL A 139 20.42 -9.26 -48.05
C VAL A 139 20.27 -10.54 -47.21
N SER A 140 21.23 -10.83 -46.34
CA SER A 140 21.20 -12.03 -45.47
C SER A 140 20.12 -11.95 -44.40
N ASP A 141 19.50 -13.09 -44.11
CA ASP A 141 18.55 -13.31 -43.02
C ASP A 141 19.14 -13.02 -41.63
N ASP A 142 20.46 -13.14 -41.48
CA ASP A 142 21.15 -12.93 -40.19
C ASP A 142 21.06 -11.48 -39.69
N LEU A 143 20.73 -10.54 -40.58
CA LEU A 143 20.59 -9.12 -40.26
C LEU A 143 19.25 -8.80 -39.56
N PHE A 144 18.34 -9.78 -39.42
CA PHE A 144 17.02 -9.62 -38.79
C PHE A 144 16.94 -10.32 -37.43
N PRO A 145 16.56 -9.63 -36.33
CA PRO A 145 16.49 -10.23 -35.01
C PRO A 145 15.35 -11.26 -34.91
N ARG A 146 15.68 -12.53 -34.61
CA ARG A 146 14.68 -13.57 -34.33
C ARG A 146 14.35 -13.61 -32.83
N THR A 147 13.08 -13.46 -32.47
CA THR A 147 12.60 -13.74 -31.12
C THR A 147 12.43 -15.25 -30.95
N SER A 148 13.12 -15.85 -29.96
CA SER A 148 13.05 -17.30 -29.72
C SER A 148 11.69 -17.67 -29.13
N PRO A 149 10.93 -18.61 -29.74
CA PRO A 149 9.67 -19.11 -29.17
C PRO A 149 9.82 -19.65 -27.74
N TRP A 150 11.00 -20.20 -27.41
CA TRP A 150 11.32 -20.72 -26.09
C TRP A 150 11.36 -19.64 -25.01
N ALA A 151 11.66 -18.38 -25.36
CA ALA A 151 11.63 -17.29 -24.40
C ALA A 151 10.20 -17.06 -23.88
N ILE A 152 9.19 -17.15 -24.75
CA ILE A 152 7.78 -16.99 -24.38
C ILE A 152 7.36 -18.09 -23.41
N VAL A 153 7.72 -19.35 -23.72
CA VAL A 153 7.41 -20.51 -22.87
C VAL A 153 8.07 -20.39 -21.49
N PHE A 154 9.33 -19.96 -21.45
CA PHE A 154 10.05 -19.73 -20.19
C PHE A 154 9.35 -18.69 -19.31
N TRP A 155 8.93 -17.55 -19.88
CA TRP A 155 8.23 -16.51 -19.13
C TRP A 155 6.86 -16.99 -18.62
N LEU A 156 6.12 -17.77 -19.40
CA LEU A 156 4.83 -18.34 -18.96
C LEU A 156 5.01 -19.32 -17.80
N LEU A 157 6.01 -20.20 -17.87
CA LEU A 157 6.32 -21.13 -16.79
C LEU A 157 6.78 -20.40 -15.52
N LEU A 158 7.63 -19.37 -15.67
CA LEU A 158 8.06 -18.56 -14.53
C LEU A 158 6.88 -17.90 -13.83
N MET A 159 5.96 -17.27 -14.59
CA MET A 159 4.77 -16.64 -14.03
C MET A 159 3.84 -17.63 -13.32
N LEU A 160 3.70 -18.85 -13.86
CA LEU A 160 2.92 -19.92 -13.23
C LEU A 160 3.52 -20.34 -11.89
N THR A 161 4.84 -20.54 -11.82
CA THR A 161 5.51 -20.95 -10.56
C THR A 161 5.40 -19.88 -9.47
N ILE A 162 5.53 -18.61 -9.84
CA ILE A 162 5.35 -17.48 -8.92
C ILE A 162 3.91 -17.46 -8.40
N ALA A 163 2.91 -17.58 -9.28
CA ALA A 163 1.50 -17.61 -8.87
C ALA A 163 1.20 -18.76 -7.90
N VAL A 164 1.69 -19.98 -8.18
CA VAL A 164 1.49 -21.14 -7.29
C VAL A 164 2.17 -20.92 -5.94
N SER A 165 3.42 -20.41 -5.93
CA SER A 165 4.14 -20.13 -4.69
C SER A 165 3.43 -19.08 -3.83
N ALA A 166 2.86 -18.04 -4.45
CA ALA A 166 2.08 -17.02 -3.77
C ALA A 166 0.79 -17.59 -3.16
N VAL A 167 0.07 -18.44 -3.89
CA VAL A 167 -1.14 -19.13 -3.38
C VAL A 167 -0.78 -20.05 -2.21
N VAL A 168 0.27 -20.87 -2.33
CA VAL A 168 0.70 -21.75 -1.22
C VAL A 168 1.12 -20.94 0.00
N SER A 169 1.87 -19.85 -0.20
CA SER A 169 2.28 -18.95 0.88
C SER A 169 1.08 -18.27 1.54
N TRP A 170 0.09 -17.85 0.76
CA TRP A 170 -1.15 -17.28 1.25
C TRP A 170 -2.01 -18.29 2.01
N LEU A 171 -2.13 -19.53 1.52
CA LEU A 171 -2.83 -20.61 2.22
C LEU A 171 -2.12 -20.98 3.53
N PHE A 172 -0.80 -21.04 3.55
CA PHE A 172 -0.01 -21.28 4.75
C PHE A 172 -0.19 -20.13 5.76
N TYR A 173 -0.02 -18.88 5.32
CA TYR A 173 -0.18 -17.69 6.14
C TYR A 173 -1.60 -17.59 6.73
N SER A 174 -2.63 -17.79 5.91
CA SER A 174 -4.02 -17.74 6.36
C SER A 174 -4.36 -18.87 7.34
N ARG A 175 -3.82 -20.08 7.13
CA ARG A 175 -3.99 -21.20 8.07
C ARG A 175 -3.29 -20.92 9.41
N GLN A 176 -2.06 -20.42 9.37
CA GLN A 176 -1.31 -20.05 10.57
C GLN A 176 -2.06 -18.96 11.37
N LYS A 177 -2.58 -17.93 10.69
CA LYS A 177 -3.33 -16.86 11.35
C LYS A 177 -4.61 -17.35 12.02
N ARG A 178 -5.34 -18.28 11.39
CA ARG A 178 -6.52 -18.92 12.00
C ARG A 178 -6.15 -19.70 13.26
N ASN A 179 -5.05 -20.45 13.23
CA ASN A 179 -4.59 -21.21 14.39
C ASN A 179 -4.19 -20.29 15.56
N GLU A 180 -3.51 -19.16 15.29
CA GLU A 180 -3.19 -18.16 16.31
C GLU A 180 -4.46 -17.59 16.97
N MET A 181 -5.48 -17.25 16.18
CA MET A 181 -6.75 -16.73 16.71
C MET A 181 -7.46 -17.78 17.59
N GLN A 182 -7.50 -19.04 17.14
CA GLN A 182 -8.09 -20.12 17.93
C GLN A 182 -7.30 -20.41 19.21
N LEU A 183 -5.97 -20.30 19.17
CA LEU A 183 -5.14 -20.50 20.36
C LEU A 183 -5.43 -19.39 21.39
N LYS A 184 -5.45 -18.13 20.96
CA LYS A 184 -5.81 -17.00 21.83
C LYS A 184 -7.20 -17.14 22.45
N GLU A 185 -8.19 -17.55 21.66
CA GLU A 185 -9.55 -17.77 22.17
C GLU A 185 -9.59 -18.91 23.20
N LYS A 186 -8.88 -20.02 22.93
CA LYS A 186 -8.77 -21.14 23.87
C LYS A 186 -8.04 -20.73 25.15
N ASP A 187 -6.97 -19.96 25.06
CA ASP A 187 -6.21 -19.47 26.21
C ASP A 187 -7.07 -18.55 27.08
N SER A 188 -7.78 -17.59 26.49
CA SER A 188 -8.73 -16.74 27.24
C SER A 188 -9.86 -17.54 27.89
N ARG A 189 -10.33 -18.61 27.23
CA ARG A 189 -11.35 -19.50 27.79
C ARG A 189 -10.80 -20.34 28.95
N ILE A 190 -9.58 -20.85 28.84
CA ILE A 190 -8.90 -21.59 29.92
C ILE A 190 -8.66 -20.66 31.11
N GLU A 191 -8.20 -19.44 30.88
CA GLU A 191 -8.00 -18.43 31.92
C GLU A 191 -9.30 -18.12 32.64
N ARG A 192 -10.39 -17.89 31.90
CA ARG A 192 -11.73 -17.68 32.48
C ARG A 192 -12.19 -18.87 33.34
N LEU A 193 -12.01 -20.10 32.86
CA LEU A 193 -12.36 -21.30 33.64
C LEU A 193 -11.50 -21.42 34.90
N ARG A 194 -10.23 -21.02 34.84
CA ARG A 194 -9.34 -20.94 36.02
C ARG A 194 -9.92 -20.02 37.08
N TRP A 195 -10.31 -18.81 36.67
CA TRP A 195 -10.94 -17.83 37.54
C TRP A 195 -12.27 -18.33 38.12
N GLU A 196 -13.11 -18.97 37.31
CA GLU A 196 -14.40 -19.52 37.76
C GLU A 196 -14.20 -20.63 38.81
N VAL A 197 -13.23 -21.52 38.60
CA VAL A 197 -12.90 -22.59 39.56
C VAL A 197 -12.33 -22.02 40.85
N GLU A 198 -11.42 -21.05 40.77
CA GLU A 198 -10.84 -20.36 41.93
C GLU A 198 -11.94 -19.67 42.74
N TRP A 199 -12.75 -18.85 42.08
CA TRP A 199 -13.91 -18.19 42.65
C TRP A 199 -14.82 -19.18 43.40
N ARG A 200 -15.27 -20.25 42.75
CA ARG A 200 -16.16 -21.26 43.36
C ARG A 200 -15.54 -21.96 44.56
N THR A 201 -14.23 -22.15 44.55
CA THR A 201 -13.51 -22.79 45.65
C THR A 201 -13.40 -21.87 46.84
N VAL A 202 -13.12 -20.59 46.58
CA VAL A 202 -12.88 -19.56 47.58
C VAL A 202 -14.19 -19.05 48.20
N SER A 203 -15.24 -18.87 47.40
CA SER A 203 -16.53 -18.33 47.86
C SER A 203 -17.25 -19.21 48.88
N ILE A 204 -16.88 -20.49 48.97
CA ILE A 204 -17.33 -21.41 50.03
C ILE A 204 -16.89 -20.93 51.43
N ARG A 205 -15.76 -20.21 51.53
CA ARG A 205 -15.17 -19.75 52.79
C ARG A 205 -15.26 -18.23 52.93
N ARG A 206 -16.46 -17.69 52.78
CA ARG A 206 -16.73 -16.27 53.02
C ARG A 206 -16.40 -15.91 54.46
N GLU A 207 -15.64 -14.84 54.66
CA GLU A 207 -15.33 -14.26 55.96
C GLU A 207 -16.21 -13.06 56.24
N SER A 208 -16.65 -12.94 57.50
CA SER A 208 -17.37 -11.76 57.97
C SER A 208 -16.40 -10.62 58.28
N ILE A 209 -16.57 -9.48 57.60
CA ILE A 209 -15.76 -8.28 57.76
C ILE A 209 -16.61 -7.18 58.40
N PHE A 210 -15.95 -6.29 59.13
CA PHE A 210 -16.57 -5.14 59.76
C PHE A 210 -15.70 -3.91 59.53
N PHE A 211 -16.32 -2.75 59.30
CA PHE A 211 -15.64 -1.47 59.24
C PHE A 211 -15.10 -1.07 60.62
N ASP A 212 -13.93 -0.42 60.64
CA ASP A 212 -13.36 0.13 61.86
C ASP A 212 -13.68 1.63 62.03
N PRO A 213 -14.56 2.01 62.97
CA PRO A 213 -14.90 3.40 63.22
C PRO A 213 -13.71 4.27 63.68
N LEU A 214 -12.63 3.66 64.20
CA LEU A 214 -11.44 4.40 64.60
C LEU A 214 -10.64 4.90 63.40
N THR A 215 -10.69 4.18 62.28
CA THR A 215 -9.97 4.53 61.05
C THR A 215 -10.78 5.44 60.13
N ALA A 216 -12.12 5.40 60.19
CA ALA A 216 -13.00 6.07 59.25
C ALA A 216 -12.81 7.61 59.24
N TYR A 217 -12.75 8.22 58.05
CA TYR A 217 -12.79 9.68 57.93
C TYR A 217 -14.01 10.28 58.66
N SER A 218 -13.85 11.44 59.27
CA SER A 218 -14.88 12.07 60.13
C SER A 218 -16.15 12.46 59.36
N GLY A 219 -16.09 12.60 58.03
CA GLY A 219 -17.27 12.77 57.17
C GLY A 219 -18.00 11.47 56.82
N LEU A 220 -17.60 10.32 57.38
CA LEU A 220 -18.24 9.03 57.16
C LEU A 220 -19.05 8.60 58.38
N VAL A 221 -20.17 7.93 58.12
CA VAL A 221 -21.01 7.33 59.16
C VAL A 221 -20.89 5.82 59.06
N VAL A 222 -20.32 5.21 60.11
CA VAL A 222 -20.30 3.75 60.28
C VAL A 222 -21.51 3.36 61.12
N SER A 223 -22.29 2.41 60.62
CA SER A 223 -23.44 1.84 61.33
C SER A 223 -23.06 1.16 62.65
N PRO A 224 -23.99 1.03 63.61
CA PRO A 224 -23.71 0.36 64.89
C PRO A 224 -23.26 -1.10 64.75
N ASP A 225 -23.79 -1.81 63.74
CA ASP A 225 -23.41 -3.20 63.43
C ASP A 225 -22.10 -3.29 62.62
N ARG A 226 -21.50 -2.14 62.27
CA ARG A 226 -20.23 -1.99 61.55
C ARG A 226 -20.21 -2.64 60.17
N ARG A 227 -21.38 -2.95 59.59
CA ARG A 227 -21.47 -3.56 58.26
C ARG A 227 -21.79 -2.55 57.17
N HIS A 228 -22.44 -1.45 57.52
CA HIS A 228 -22.78 -0.38 56.59
C HIS A 228 -21.93 0.87 56.83
N ILE A 229 -21.46 1.49 55.76
CA ILE A 229 -20.80 2.80 55.79
C ILE A 229 -21.34 3.70 54.66
N SER A 230 -21.53 4.98 54.95
CA SER A 230 -21.99 5.97 53.98
C SER A 230 -21.33 7.32 54.18
N SER A 231 -21.23 8.09 53.10
CA SER A 231 -20.84 9.51 53.18
C SER A 231 -21.91 10.32 53.93
N SER A 232 -21.49 11.26 54.78
CA SER A 232 -22.37 12.23 55.43
C SER A 232 -21.99 13.65 55.01
N GLU A 233 -23.00 14.52 54.87
CA GLU A 233 -22.79 15.95 54.67
C GLU A 233 -22.28 16.65 55.94
N VAL A 234 -22.52 16.05 57.11
CA VAL A 234 -22.13 16.59 58.40
C VAL A 234 -20.95 15.81 58.95
N VAL A 235 -19.90 16.53 59.31
CA VAL A 235 -18.73 15.95 60.00
C VAL A 235 -19.17 15.41 61.36
N GLN A 236 -18.86 14.14 61.60
CA GLN A 236 -19.19 13.46 62.83
C GLN A 236 -18.30 13.96 63.98
N ASN A 237 -18.87 14.09 65.17
CA ASN A 237 -18.13 14.45 66.37
C ASN A 237 -17.40 13.21 66.93
N VAL A 238 -16.30 12.83 66.27
CA VAL A 238 -15.48 11.66 66.63
C VAL A 238 -14.08 12.07 67.06
N PRO A 239 -13.44 11.32 67.98
CA PRO A 239 -12.09 11.64 68.42
C PRO A 239 -11.09 11.58 67.26
N ASN A 240 -10.25 12.60 67.17
CA ASN A 240 -9.09 12.57 66.28
C ASN A 240 -8.02 11.65 66.89
N ASN A 241 -7.63 10.62 66.15
CA ASN A 241 -6.62 9.65 66.55
C ASN A 241 -5.70 9.36 65.37
N ASN A 242 -4.51 8.80 65.61
CA ASN A 242 -3.50 8.62 64.58
C ASN A 242 -3.83 7.53 63.54
N GLU A 243 -4.84 6.69 63.78
CA GLU A 243 -5.29 5.64 62.86
C GLU A 243 -6.37 6.15 61.88
N ARG A 244 -6.97 7.31 62.19
CA ARG A 244 -8.04 7.93 61.42
C ARG A 244 -7.52 8.61 60.16
N PHE A 245 -8.20 8.41 59.04
CA PHE A 245 -7.99 9.23 57.84
C PHE A 245 -8.49 10.66 58.08
N ASP A 246 -7.65 11.67 57.85
CA ASP A 246 -7.97 13.07 58.18
C ASP A 246 -8.52 13.90 57.01
N THR A 247 -8.24 13.49 55.77
CA THR A 247 -8.47 14.29 54.56
C THR A 247 -9.36 13.54 53.58
N GLU A 248 -9.00 12.30 53.25
CA GLU A 248 -9.70 11.49 52.24
C GLU A 248 -10.81 10.66 52.90
N PRO A 249 -11.97 10.47 52.24
CA PRO A 249 -13.11 9.71 52.75
C PRO A 249 -12.87 8.20 52.72
N CYS A 250 -11.83 7.76 53.42
CA CYS A 250 -11.39 6.37 53.50
C CYS A 250 -11.77 5.71 54.83
N VAL A 251 -11.86 4.40 54.82
CA VAL A 251 -12.01 3.55 56.02
C VAL A 251 -11.28 2.23 55.80
N LEU A 252 -10.86 1.59 56.90
CA LEU A 252 -10.38 0.21 56.88
C LEU A 252 -11.34 -0.76 57.54
N GLY A 253 -11.18 -2.04 57.22
CA GLY A 253 -11.72 -3.14 58.00
C GLY A 253 -11.06 -3.23 59.38
N GLN A 254 -11.78 -3.79 60.34
CA GLN A 254 -11.31 -3.97 61.72
C GLN A 254 -10.24 -5.06 61.85
N LYS A 255 -10.33 -6.10 61.02
CA LYS A 255 -9.39 -7.24 61.01
C LYS A 255 -8.34 -7.05 59.91
N SER A 256 -7.09 -7.34 60.23
CA SER A 256 -6.01 -7.47 59.24
C SER A 256 -5.68 -8.92 58.93
N PHE A 257 -5.03 -9.09 57.78
CA PHE A 257 -4.60 -10.36 57.24
C PHE A 257 -3.10 -10.35 57.02
N GLN A 258 -2.43 -11.44 57.40
CA GLN A 258 -0.97 -11.54 57.36
C GLN A 258 -0.46 -12.94 56.93
N HIS A 259 -1.37 -13.83 56.53
CA HIS A 259 -1.10 -15.17 55.99
C HIS A 259 -2.38 -15.77 55.43
N GLY A 260 -2.28 -16.72 54.51
CA GLY A 260 -3.42 -17.50 54.02
C GLY A 260 -4.31 -16.77 53.01
N THR A 261 -5.47 -17.37 52.77
CA THR A 261 -6.46 -16.94 51.79
C THR A 261 -7.72 -16.44 52.46
N HIS A 262 -8.22 -15.27 52.06
CA HIS A 262 -9.37 -14.60 52.65
C HIS A 262 -10.31 -14.10 51.56
N TYR A 263 -11.61 -14.16 51.84
CA TYR A 263 -12.63 -13.79 50.87
C TYR A 263 -13.81 -13.08 51.54
N TRP A 264 -14.24 -11.95 50.97
CA TRP A 264 -15.42 -11.23 51.46
C TRP A 264 -16.17 -10.52 50.33
N GLU A 265 -17.42 -10.16 50.63
CA GLU A 265 -18.36 -9.60 49.67
C GLU A 265 -18.81 -8.21 50.12
N THR A 266 -18.86 -7.28 49.17
CA THR A 266 -19.32 -5.91 49.41
C THR A 266 -20.42 -5.57 48.42
N GLU A 267 -21.57 -5.13 48.94
CA GLU A 267 -22.61 -4.47 48.16
C GLU A 267 -22.37 -2.96 48.11
N ILE A 268 -22.61 -2.38 46.94
CA ILE A 268 -22.32 -1.00 46.58
C ILE A 268 -23.64 -0.36 46.21
N HIS A 269 -23.98 0.71 46.93
CA HIS A 269 -25.18 1.48 46.67
C HIS A 269 -24.80 2.90 46.26
N GLU A 270 -25.25 3.28 45.06
CA GLU A 270 -24.90 4.54 44.42
C GLU A 270 -26.17 5.32 44.11
N GLN A 271 -26.38 6.44 44.81
CA GLN A 271 -27.57 7.27 44.61
C GLN A 271 -27.32 8.51 43.75
N ASN A 272 -26.08 9.03 43.71
CA ASN A 272 -25.64 10.17 42.88
C ASN A 272 -24.09 10.35 42.93
N GLY A 273 -23.35 9.26 43.14
CA GLY A 273 -21.95 9.35 43.53
C GLY A 273 -20.94 9.55 42.41
N LYS A 274 -19.83 10.23 42.71
CA LYS A 274 -18.79 10.55 41.72
C LYS A 274 -17.90 9.34 41.40
N PHE A 275 -17.36 8.71 42.43
CA PHE A 275 -16.54 7.52 42.32
C PHE A 275 -16.39 6.85 43.69
N TRP A 276 -16.02 5.58 43.67
CA TRP A 276 -15.75 4.77 44.85
C TRP A 276 -14.57 3.85 44.58
N SER A 277 -13.86 3.45 45.62
CA SER A 277 -12.81 2.44 45.49
C SER A 277 -12.93 1.40 46.59
N LEU A 278 -12.61 0.15 46.27
CA LEU A 278 -12.53 -0.92 47.26
C LEU A 278 -11.37 -1.86 46.94
N GLY A 279 -10.79 -2.45 47.98
CA GLY A 279 -9.65 -3.34 47.85
C GLY A 279 -8.98 -3.65 49.18
N VAL A 280 -7.66 -3.68 49.17
CA VAL A 280 -6.86 -3.84 50.38
C VAL A 280 -5.80 -2.75 50.48
N ALA A 281 -5.49 -2.36 51.72
CA ALA A 281 -4.43 -1.42 52.03
C ALA A 281 -3.46 -2.03 53.03
N ASN A 282 -2.18 -1.72 52.87
CA ASN A 282 -1.15 -2.03 53.83
C ASN A 282 -1.45 -1.34 55.18
N LYS A 283 -1.15 -2.00 56.30
CA LYS A 283 -1.18 -1.42 57.65
C LYS A 283 -0.54 -0.04 57.73
N THR A 284 0.58 0.15 57.05
CA THR A 284 1.37 1.40 57.05
C THR A 284 0.87 2.44 56.06
N VAL A 285 -0.32 2.25 55.46
CA VAL A 285 -0.91 3.22 54.53
C VAL A 285 -1.03 4.59 55.23
N ARG A 286 -0.65 5.63 54.49
CA ARG A 286 -0.69 7.01 54.98
C ARG A 286 -2.13 7.39 55.36
N ARG A 287 -2.28 8.02 56.53
CA ARG A 287 -3.58 8.43 57.09
C ARG A 287 -3.85 9.93 56.98
N THR A 288 -2.79 10.71 56.80
CA THR A 288 -2.85 12.17 56.87
C THR A 288 -2.53 12.84 55.54
N GLY A 289 -3.30 13.87 55.17
CA GLY A 289 -3.21 14.55 53.88
C GLY A 289 -3.72 13.72 52.70
N GLY A 290 -3.48 14.21 51.49
CA GLY A 290 -3.95 13.55 50.26
C GLY A 290 -3.36 12.16 50.07
N GLN A 291 -4.23 11.17 49.83
CA GLN A 291 -3.87 9.77 49.61
C GLN A 291 -3.78 9.49 48.11
N ARG A 292 -2.68 8.88 47.67
CA ARG A 292 -2.65 8.24 46.35
C ARG A 292 -3.15 6.82 46.50
N GLU A 293 -4.16 6.47 45.71
CA GLU A 293 -4.64 5.10 45.62
C GLU A 293 -3.87 4.39 44.52
N CYS A 294 -2.76 3.76 44.89
CA CYS A 294 -1.94 2.95 44.00
C CYS A 294 -1.06 1.95 44.78
N PRO A 295 -0.54 0.90 44.13
CA PRO A 295 0.34 -0.10 44.75
C PRO A 295 1.54 0.48 45.48
N GLU A 296 2.18 1.53 44.95
CA GLU A 296 3.36 2.16 45.55
C GLU A 296 3.02 2.90 46.85
N ALA A 297 1.77 3.32 47.01
CA ALA A 297 1.24 3.88 48.25
C ALA A 297 0.71 2.79 49.21
N GLY A 298 0.83 1.52 48.83
CA GLY A 298 0.37 0.37 49.60
C GLY A 298 -1.13 0.13 49.51
N ILE A 299 -1.78 0.53 48.41
CA ILE A 299 -3.22 0.30 48.16
C ILE A 299 -3.38 -0.50 46.86
N TRP A 300 -4.08 -1.63 46.94
CA TRP A 300 -4.45 -2.45 45.79
C TRP A 300 -5.96 -2.52 45.72
N ALA A 301 -6.53 -1.70 44.84
CA ALA A 301 -7.97 -1.47 44.78
C ALA A 301 -8.44 -1.24 43.33
N ILE A 302 -9.73 -1.50 43.12
CA ILE A 302 -10.44 -1.09 41.91
C ILE A 302 -11.31 0.13 42.23
N ARG A 303 -11.60 0.93 41.20
CA ARG A 303 -12.42 2.12 41.29
C ARG A 303 -13.58 2.05 40.30
N GLY A 304 -14.79 2.34 40.78
CA GLY A 304 -15.94 2.65 39.94
C GLY A 304 -16.10 4.16 39.80
N THR A 305 -16.31 4.63 38.58
CA THR A 305 -16.64 6.03 38.25
C THR A 305 -17.87 6.07 37.34
N VAL A 306 -18.36 7.27 37.06
CA VAL A 306 -19.43 7.48 36.06
C VAL A 306 -19.00 7.02 34.66
N GLU A 307 -17.70 7.06 34.36
CA GLU A 307 -17.14 6.72 33.03
C GLU A 307 -16.80 5.24 32.88
N GLY A 308 -16.68 4.49 33.98
CA GLY A 308 -16.36 3.07 33.95
C GLY A 308 -15.60 2.59 35.17
N TYR A 309 -14.83 1.52 34.99
CA TYR A 309 -14.10 0.85 36.05
C TYR A 309 -12.61 0.86 35.77
N TYR A 310 -11.80 1.04 36.82
CA TYR A 310 -10.36 1.11 36.70
C TYR A 310 -9.68 0.29 37.79
N ALA A 311 -8.66 -0.46 37.43
CA ALA A 311 -7.68 -0.94 38.39
C ALA A 311 -6.75 0.22 38.73
N LEU A 312 -6.57 0.49 40.02
CA LEU A 312 -5.74 1.61 40.49
C LEU A 312 -4.25 1.23 40.48
N SER A 313 -3.77 0.72 39.35
CA SER A 313 -2.35 0.51 39.04
C SER A 313 -1.66 1.83 38.68
N THR A 314 -0.35 1.78 38.42
CA THR A 314 0.43 2.95 38.02
C THR A 314 1.08 2.69 36.65
N PRO A 315 0.50 3.20 35.54
CA PRO A 315 -0.71 4.03 35.45
C PRO A 315 -2.02 3.25 35.67
N PRO A 316 -3.15 3.93 35.97
CA PRO A 316 -4.45 3.26 36.12
C PRO A 316 -4.88 2.54 34.84
N GLU A 317 -5.33 1.30 34.98
CA GLU A 317 -5.74 0.43 33.87
C GLU A 317 -7.27 0.36 33.77
N PRO A 318 -7.89 0.57 32.59
CA PRO A 318 -9.33 0.43 32.42
C PRO A 318 -9.76 -1.04 32.48
N ILE A 319 -10.80 -1.33 33.27
CA ILE A 319 -11.42 -2.65 33.37
C ILE A 319 -12.57 -2.71 32.37
N ASN A 320 -12.41 -3.52 31.32
CA ASN A 320 -13.44 -3.73 30.32
C ASN A 320 -14.40 -4.83 30.77
N LEU A 321 -15.65 -4.48 31.07
CA LEU A 321 -16.69 -5.46 31.35
C LEU A 321 -17.03 -6.22 30.07
N HIS A 322 -16.93 -7.55 30.09
CA HIS A 322 -17.09 -8.37 28.88
C HIS A 322 -18.55 -8.48 28.43
N THR A 323 -19.51 -8.31 29.34
CA THR A 323 -20.93 -8.37 29.03
C THR A 323 -21.50 -6.99 28.72
N ASN A 324 -21.84 -6.75 27.45
CA ASN A 324 -22.73 -5.66 27.04
C ASN A 324 -24.19 -5.96 27.44
N ILE A 325 -24.46 -6.18 28.73
CA ILE A 325 -25.84 -6.21 29.23
C ILE A 325 -26.26 -4.76 29.41
N PRO A 326 -27.21 -4.24 28.62
CA PRO A 326 -27.73 -2.90 28.81
C PRO A 326 -28.34 -2.77 30.20
N ARG A 327 -28.32 -1.58 30.79
CA ARG A 327 -29.12 -1.30 31.99
C ARG A 327 -30.56 -1.79 31.80
N PRO A 328 -31.19 -2.36 32.84
CA PRO A 328 -32.64 -2.60 32.82
C PRO A 328 -33.43 -1.31 32.53
N ASP A 329 -32.84 -0.16 32.88
CA ASP A 329 -33.43 1.17 32.81
C ASP A 329 -33.24 1.87 31.43
N GLY A 330 -32.59 1.20 30.47
CA GLY A 330 -32.32 1.71 29.13
C GLY A 330 -31.12 2.68 29.04
N PRO A 331 -30.65 2.99 27.82
CA PRO A 331 -29.55 3.94 27.61
C PRO A 331 -30.01 5.38 27.87
N SER A 332 -29.21 6.16 28.61
CA SER A 332 -29.43 7.61 28.72
C SER A 332 -29.17 8.30 27.38
N LEU A 333 -30.05 9.22 27.01
CA LEU A 333 -29.86 10.11 25.88
C LEU A 333 -29.15 11.37 26.36
N LEU A 334 -27.88 11.52 26.03
CA LEU A 334 -27.19 12.81 26.11
C LEU A 334 -27.12 13.40 24.69
N ASN A 335 -27.77 14.55 24.45
CA ASN A 335 -27.75 15.26 23.17
C ASN A 335 -28.13 14.41 21.93
N GLY A 336 -29.08 13.48 22.08
CA GLY A 336 -29.55 12.64 20.97
C GLY A 336 -28.60 11.49 20.56
N ILE A 337 -27.50 11.28 21.29
CA ILE A 337 -26.58 10.16 21.10
C ILE A 337 -26.93 9.07 22.12
N ARG A 338 -27.11 7.83 21.65
CA ARG A 338 -27.18 6.66 22.54
C ARG A 338 -25.80 6.42 23.13
N ILE A 339 -25.60 6.81 24.38
CA ILE A 339 -24.41 6.40 25.14
C ILE A 339 -24.77 5.08 25.82
N GLN A 340 -24.06 4.02 25.46
CA GLN A 340 -24.16 2.77 26.21
C GLN A 340 -23.41 2.98 27.53
N GLU A 341 -24.13 3.42 28.55
CA GLU A 341 -23.55 3.57 29.88
C GLU A 341 -23.12 2.19 30.40
N PRO A 342 -21.91 2.07 30.98
CA PRO A 342 -21.46 0.81 31.54
C PRO A 342 -22.43 0.33 32.62
N ARG A 343 -22.64 -1.00 32.66
CA ARG A 343 -23.44 -1.64 33.71
C ARG A 343 -22.87 -1.25 35.06
N ARG A 344 -23.73 -0.87 36.00
CA ARG A 344 -23.31 -0.59 37.38
C ARG A 344 -23.17 -1.91 38.13
N ILE A 345 -21.94 -2.24 38.54
CA ILE A 345 -21.63 -3.34 39.45
C ILE A 345 -22.20 -2.98 40.82
N GLN A 346 -23.11 -3.82 41.33
CA GLN A 346 -23.74 -3.62 42.63
C GLN A 346 -23.07 -4.45 43.72
N ARG A 347 -22.39 -5.53 43.36
CA ARG A 347 -21.73 -6.42 44.33
C ARG A 347 -20.37 -6.86 43.85
N VAL A 348 -19.36 -6.69 44.70
CA VAL A 348 -17.98 -7.08 44.41
C VAL A 348 -17.49 -8.07 45.46
N GLY A 349 -16.93 -9.18 44.98
CA GLY A 349 -16.17 -10.12 45.78
C GLY A 349 -14.69 -9.73 45.77
N THR A 350 -14.09 -9.62 46.95
CA THR A 350 -12.64 -9.39 47.10
C THR A 350 -11.99 -10.65 47.64
N PHE A 351 -11.04 -11.17 46.88
CA PHE A 351 -10.21 -12.31 47.25
C PHE A 351 -8.78 -11.85 47.52
N LEU A 352 -8.24 -12.25 48.67
CA LEU A 352 -6.85 -12.04 49.05
C LEU A 352 -6.20 -13.39 49.24
N ASP A 353 -5.15 -13.68 48.47
CA ASP A 353 -4.19 -14.73 48.76
C ASP A 353 -2.91 -14.06 49.24
N TYR A 354 -2.75 -13.97 50.56
CA TYR A 354 -1.61 -13.27 51.15
C TYR A 354 -0.30 -14.00 50.84
N ASP A 355 -0.31 -15.33 50.90
CA ASP A 355 0.88 -16.16 50.79
C ASP A 355 1.43 -16.17 49.37
N ASN A 356 0.55 -16.21 48.36
CA ASN A 356 0.93 -16.10 46.96
C ASN A 356 0.92 -14.65 46.45
N GLY A 357 0.61 -13.67 47.31
CA GLY A 357 0.67 -12.26 46.95
C GLY A 357 -0.33 -11.83 45.87
N LYS A 358 -1.58 -12.28 45.96
CA LYS A 358 -2.62 -11.97 44.97
C LYS A 358 -3.81 -11.27 45.62
N VAL A 359 -4.33 -10.23 44.96
CA VAL A 359 -5.62 -9.60 45.31
C VAL A 359 -6.47 -9.59 44.07
N ALA A 360 -7.63 -10.24 44.12
CA ALA A 360 -8.52 -10.44 42.98
C ALA A 360 -9.93 -9.92 43.28
N PHE A 361 -10.58 -9.41 42.24
CA PHE A 361 -11.91 -8.82 42.31
C PHE A 361 -12.86 -9.54 41.37
N TYR A 362 -14.09 -9.75 41.81
CA TYR A 362 -15.13 -10.46 41.07
C TYR A 362 -16.43 -9.67 41.08
N ASP A 363 -17.09 -9.62 39.94
CA ASP A 363 -18.44 -9.11 39.79
C ASP A 363 -19.41 -10.21 40.22
N LEU A 364 -20.13 -10.01 41.32
CA LEU A 364 -21.03 -11.03 41.87
C LEU A 364 -22.41 -11.04 41.20
N ASP A 365 -22.70 -10.08 40.34
CA ASP A 365 -23.94 -10.04 39.58
C ASP A 365 -23.83 -10.90 38.32
N THR A 366 -22.65 -10.92 37.69
CA THR A 366 -22.36 -11.67 36.46
C THR A 366 -21.49 -12.90 36.71
N TYR A 367 -20.92 -13.03 37.91
CA TYR A 367 -19.91 -14.04 38.28
C TYR A 367 -18.65 -13.99 37.41
N GLU A 368 -18.29 -12.80 36.90
CA GLU A 368 -17.10 -12.59 36.08
C GLU A 368 -15.92 -12.02 36.89
N PRO A 369 -14.67 -12.40 36.57
CA PRO A 369 -13.49 -11.77 37.15
C PRO A 369 -13.36 -10.33 36.62
N LEU A 370 -13.02 -9.40 37.52
CA LEU A 370 -12.81 -7.99 37.20
C LEU A 370 -11.33 -7.67 36.99
N TYR A 371 -10.49 -8.00 37.98
CA TYR A 371 -9.05 -7.70 37.94
C TYR A 371 -8.29 -8.49 39.01
N SER A 372 -6.99 -8.73 38.81
CA SER A 372 -6.08 -9.16 39.88
C SER A 372 -4.79 -8.35 39.92
N PHE A 373 -4.39 -7.96 41.12
CA PHE A 373 -3.04 -7.50 41.43
C PHE A 373 -2.16 -8.67 41.86
N GLN A 374 -0.90 -8.63 41.46
CA GLN A 374 0.14 -9.55 41.90
C GLN A 374 1.24 -8.76 42.63
N GLN A 375 1.42 -9.02 43.92
CA GLN A 375 2.31 -8.29 44.81
C GLN A 375 2.73 -9.12 46.02
N GLN A 376 4.03 -9.12 46.34
CA GLN A 376 4.50 -9.66 47.61
C GLN A 376 4.16 -8.71 48.76
N PHE A 377 3.34 -9.15 49.71
CA PHE A 377 3.03 -8.39 50.92
C PHE A 377 4.13 -8.57 51.97
N SER A 378 4.54 -7.45 52.59
CA SER A 378 5.54 -7.42 53.65
C SER A 378 4.97 -7.06 55.02
N HIS A 379 3.74 -6.57 55.04
CA HIS A 379 3.03 -6.12 56.22
C HIS A 379 1.60 -6.67 56.19
N PRO A 380 0.90 -6.70 57.34
CA PRO A 380 -0.52 -7.03 57.35
C PRO A 380 -1.30 -6.07 56.46
N VAL A 381 -2.30 -6.59 55.76
CA VAL A 381 -3.21 -5.81 54.93
C VAL A 381 -4.60 -5.79 55.53
N TYR A 382 -5.33 -4.71 55.30
CA TYR A 382 -6.70 -4.51 55.74
C TYR A 382 -7.61 -4.33 54.53
N PRO A 383 -8.88 -4.76 54.60
CA PRO A 383 -9.91 -4.29 53.68
C PRO A 383 -9.92 -2.76 53.64
N PHE A 384 -9.97 -2.18 52.45
CA PHE A 384 -9.87 -0.75 52.21
C PHE A 384 -11.05 -0.27 51.37
N TYR A 385 -11.61 0.87 51.75
CA TYR A 385 -12.72 1.49 51.05
C TYR A 385 -12.54 3.00 50.98
N TYR A 386 -12.75 3.57 49.80
CA TYR A 386 -12.93 4.99 49.56
C TYR A 386 -14.41 5.25 49.26
N VAL A 387 -15.06 6.04 50.12
CA VAL A 387 -16.50 6.28 50.09
C VAL A 387 -16.77 7.67 49.51
N GLY A 388 -16.97 7.75 48.20
CA GLY A 388 -17.32 9.01 47.55
C GLY A 388 -18.66 9.59 48.03
N PRO A 389 -18.94 10.86 47.73
CA PRO A 389 -20.25 11.47 48.03
C PRO A 389 -21.38 10.64 47.41
N GLY A 390 -22.46 10.38 48.13
CA GLY A 390 -23.62 9.65 47.59
C GLY A 390 -23.38 8.15 47.36
N ILE A 391 -22.27 7.61 47.90
CA ILE A 391 -21.95 6.19 47.92
C ILE A 391 -22.17 5.63 49.33
N SER A 392 -22.71 4.42 49.41
CA SER A 392 -22.60 3.59 50.60
C SER A 392 -22.15 2.17 50.25
N PHE A 393 -21.52 1.53 51.22
CA PHE A 393 -21.11 0.13 51.15
C PHE A 393 -21.76 -0.67 52.26
N LEU A 394 -22.12 -1.91 51.93
CA LEU A 394 -22.59 -2.91 52.87
C LEU A 394 -21.71 -4.16 52.77
N LEU A 395 -21.07 -4.54 53.88
CA LEU A 395 -20.33 -5.79 54.01
C LEU A 395 -21.31 -6.95 54.21
N LEU A 396 -21.31 -7.89 53.28
CA LEU A 396 -22.18 -9.06 53.33
C LEU A 396 -21.52 -10.13 54.20
N ASN A 397 -22.04 -10.28 55.40
CA ASN A 397 -21.60 -11.28 56.36
C ASN A 397 -22.61 -12.44 56.39
N ASP A 398 -22.15 -13.65 56.71
CA ASP A 398 -23.07 -14.74 57.02
C ASP A 398 -23.96 -14.33 58.20
N ASN A 399 -25.26 -14.61 58.11
CA ASN A 399 -26.12 -14.46 59.27
C ASN A 399 -25.62 -15.46 60.35
N PRO A 400 -25.51 -15.02 61.61
CA PRO A 400 -24.97 -15.84 62.69
C PRO A 400 -25.78 -17.11 62.95
#